data_AF-A0A932LIK9-F1
#
_entry.id   AF-A0A932LIK9-F1
#
_cell.length_a   1.000
_cell.length_b   1.000
_cell.length_c   1.000
_cell.angle_alpha   90.00
_cell.angle_beta   90.00
_cell.angle_gamma   90.00
#
_symmetry.space_group_name_H-M   'P 1'
#
loop_
_entity.id
_entity.type
_entity.pdbx_description
1 polymer ?
#
loop_
_entity_poly.entity_id
_entity_poly.type
_entity_poly.pdbx_seq_one_letter_code
_entity_poly.pdbx_strand_id
1 'polypeptide(L)'
;MPALIVIVLVMLISIASISDISMKVAVNNRLPPEERFSWWNRDGWRVAKKYKELFPDSYLPVISQCSFGLVFAIGLVLLIVSVTDTK
;
A
#
# COMPACT_ATOMS: atom_id res chain seq x y z
N MET A 1 20.67 14.54 5.34
CA MET A 1 20.36 13.39 4.45
C MET A 1 19.43 12.34 5.08
N PRO A 2 19.69 11.77 6.27
CA PRO A 2 18.85 10.68 6.78
C PRO A 2 17.43 11.11 7.14
N ALA A 3 17.26 12.31 7.71
CA ALA A 3 15.94 12.84 8.06
C ALA A 3 14.99 12.98 6.86
N LEU A 4 15.51 13.42 5.71
CA LEU A 4 14.71 13.58 4.49
C LEU A 4 14.25 12.23 3.93
N ILE A 5 15.13 11.21 3.96
CA ILE A 5 14.81 9.84 3.55
C ILE A 5 13.72 9.25 4.46
N VAL A 6 13.85 9.44 5.78
CA VAL A 6 12.85 8.99 6.76
C VAL A 6 11.50 9.68 6.52
N ILE A 7 11.49 11.00 6.28
CA ILE A 7 10.26 11.74 5.99
C ILE A 7 9.59 11.20 4.72
N VAL A 8 10.35 10.98 3.65
CA VAL A 8 9.83 10.41 2.39
C VAL A 8 9.27 9.00 2.61
N LEU A 9 9.97 8.16 3.37
CA LEU A 9 9.49 6.81 3.71
C LEU A 9 8.18 6.85 4.50
N VAL A 10 8.10 7.69 5.53
CA VAL A 10 6.87 7.86 6.32
C VAL A 10 5.72 8.31 5.41
N MET A 11 5.94 9.30 4.55
CA MET A 11 4.91 9.74 3.58
C MET A 11 4.45 8.61 2.66
N LEU A 12 5.38 7.85 2.08
CA LEU A 12 5.04 6.74 1.18
C LEU A 12 4.27 5.64 1.92
N ILE A 13 4.68 5.29 3.14
CA ILE A 13 3.97 4.31 3.98
C ILE A 13 2.56 4.80 4.33
N SER A 14 2.41 6.08 4.69
CA SER A 14 1.11 6.67 4.98
C SER A 14 0.20 6.66 3.75
N ILE A 15 0.71 7.06 2.58
CA ILE A 15 -0.07 7.04 1.32
C ILE A 15 -0.49 5.62 0.97
N ALA A 16 0.43 4.65 1.07
CA ALA A 16 0.16 3.24 0.81
C ALA A 16 -0.93 2.70 1.76
N SER A 17 -0.83 3.02 3.05
CA SER A 17 -1.78 2.57 4.09
C SER A 17 -3.16 3.20 3.92
N ILE A 18 -3.23 4.52 3.68
CA ILE A 18 -4.50 5.23 3.45
C ILE A 18 -5.17 4.70 2.18
N SER A 19 -4.39 4.42 1.13
CA SER A 19 -4.91 3.85 -0.10
C SER A 19 -5.49 2.44 0.13
N ASP A 20 -4.79 1.58 0.87
CA ASP A 20 -5.29 0.23 1.22
C ASP A 20 -6.59 0.29 2.04
N ILE A 21 -6.62 1.11 3.10
CA ILE A 21 -7.81 1.30 3.93
C ILE A 21 -8.97 1.85 3.09
N SER A 22 -8.71 2.84 2.24
CA SER A 22 -9.73 3.45 1.39
C SER A 22 -10.31 2.44 0.39
N MET A 23 -9.46 1.58 -0.20
CA MET A 23 -9.91 0.49 -1.06
C MET A 23 -10.75 -0.54 -0.28
N LYS A 24 -10.33 -0.92 0.93
CA LYS A 24 -11.10 -1.83 1.80
C LYS A 24 -12.47 -1.26 2.14
N VAL A 25 -12.55 0.01 2.53
CA VAL A 25 -13.81 0.69 2.84
C VAL A 25 -14.71 0.75 1.61
N ALA A 26 -14.17 1.12 0.44
CA ALA A 26 -14.94 1.21 -0.80
C ALA A 26 -15.48 -0.16 -1.26
N VAL A 27 -14.66 -1.21 -1.18
CA VAL A 27 -15.10 -2.59 -1.44
C VAL A 27 -16.19 -2.99 -0.45
N ASN A 28 -15.98 -2.73 0.85
CA ASN A 28 -16.93 -3.08 1.90
C ASN A 28 -18.31 -2.41 1.74
N ASN A 29 -18.32 -1.15 1.32
CA ASN A 29 -19.56 -0.39 1.11
C ASN A 29 -20.38 -0.89 -0.08
N ARG A 30 -19.74 -1.55 -1.05
CA ARG A 30 -20.38 -2.10 -2.25
C ARG A 30 -20.84 -3.55 -2.08
N LEU A 31 -20.35 -4.25 -1.07
CA LEU A 31 -20.71 -5.63 -0.80
C LEU A 31 -22.03 -5.75 -0.03
N PRO A 32 -22.71 -6.91 -0.15
CA PRO A 32 -23.87 -7.25 0.67
C PRO A 32 -23.56 -7.10 2.18
N PRO A 33 -24.54 -6.69 3.01
CA PRO A 33 -24.33 -6.47 4.44
C PRO A 33 -23.72 -7.67 5.18
N GLU A 34 -24.07 -8.88 4.76
CA GLU A 34 -23.59 -10.15 5.29
C GLU A 34 -22.11 -10.46 4.96
N GLU A 35 -21.57 -9.83 3.91
CA GLU A 35 -20.15 -9.96 3.54
C GLU A 35 -19.30 -8.79 4.03
N ARG A 36 -19.92 -7.79 4.67
CA ARG A 36 -19.18 -6.66 5.25
C ARG A 36 -18.19 -7.17 6.31
N PHE A 37 -17.06 -6.50 6.42
CA PHE A 37 -15.93 -6.83 7.28
C PHE A 37 -15.10 -8.06 6.88
N SER A 38 -15.64 -9.01 6.11
CA SER A 38 -14.89 -10.20 5.65
C SER A 38 -13.66 -9.86 4.79
N TRP A 39 -13.63 -8.67 4.19
CA TRP A 39 -12.55 -8.18 3.32
C TRP A 39 -11.44 -7.43 4.06
N TRP A 40 -11.56 -7.17 5.36
CA TRP A 40 -10.54 -6.43 6.12
C TRP A 40 -9.27 -7.25 6.38
N ASN A 41 -9.44 -8.56 6.58
CA ASN A 41 -8.34 -9.51 6.75
C ASN A 41 -7.78 -10.04 5.40
N ARG A 42 -8.25 -9.53 4.27
CA ARG A 42 -7.75 -9.96 2.95
C ARG A 42 -6.50 -9.19 2.57
N ASP A 43 -5.60 -9.89 1.88
CA ASP A 43 -4.37 -9.31 1.34
C ASP A 43 -4.67 -8.08 0.48
N GLY A 44 -3.83 -7.04 0.59
CA GLY A 44 -3.97 -5.81 -0.18
C GLY A 44 -4.04 -6.05 -1.69
N TRP A 45 -3.37 -7.08 -2.22
CA TRP A 45 -3.48 -7.47 -3.63
C TRP A 45 -4.90 -7.94 -4.00
N ARG A 46 -5.53 -8.77 -3.17
CA ARG A 46 -6.90 -9.25 -3.40
C ARG A 46 -7.89 -8.10 -3.32
N VAL A 47 -7.70 -7.19 -2.36
CA VAL A 47 -8.50 -5.97 -2.21
C VAL A 47 -8.33 -5.08 -3.44
N ALA A 48 -7.10 -4.82 -3.90
CA ALA A 48 -6.83 -3.99 -5.07
C ALA A 48 -7.44 -4.57 -6.35
N LYS A 49 -7.35 -5.90 -6.54
CA LYS A 49 -8.02 -6.59 -7.66
C LYS A 49 -9.54 -6.40 -7.59
N LYS A 50 -10.14 -6.63 -6.42
CA LYS A 50 -11.60 -6.47 -6.25
C LYS A 50 -12.05 -5.03 -6.41
N TYR A 51 -11.26 -4.09 -5.92
CA TYR A 51 -11.50 -2.66 -6.08
C TYR A 51 -11.46 -2.26 -7.56
N LYS A 52 -10.50 -2.77 -8.34
CA LYS A 52 -10.42 -2.50 -9.79
C LYS A 52 -11.61 -3.09 -10.56
N GLU A 53 -12.14 -4.25 -10.14
CA GLU A 53 -13.38 -4.80 -10.69
C GLU A 53 -14.58 -3.87 -10.44
N LEU A 54 -14.63 -3.19 -9.29
CA LEU A 54 -15.71 -2.27 -8.92
C LEU A 54 -15.53 -0.85 -9.46
N PHE A 55 -14.28 -0.42 -9.67
CA PHE A 55 -13.90 0.93 -10.09
C PHE A 55 -12.79 0.86 -11.16
N PRO A 56 -13.12 0.52 -12.42
CA PRO A 56 -12.13 0.30 -13.47
C PRO A 56 -11.32 1.55 -13.82
N ASP A 57 -11.90 2.74 -13.65
CA ASP A 57 -11.27 4.03 -13.99
C ASP A 57 -10.41 4.62 -12.84
N SER A 58 -10.30 3.92 -11.71
CA SER A 58 -9.59 4.44 -10.54
C SER A 58 -8.10 4.12 -10.57
N TYR A 59 -7.27 5.14 -10.33
CA TYR A 59 -5.80 5.03 -10.25
C TYR A 59 -5.29 4.59 -8.86
N LEU A 60 -6.16 4.55 -7.85
CA LEU A 60 -5.84 4.13 -6.48
C LEU A 60 -5.05 2.80 -6.37
N PRO A 61 -5.43 1.70 -7.05
CA PRO A 61 -4.69 0.46 -6.97
C PRO A 61 -3.27 0.58 -7.55
N VAL A 62 -3.08 1.41 -8.59
CA VAL A 62 -1.76 1.65 -9.18
C VAL A 62 -0.90 2.48 -8.23
N ILE A 63 -1.45 3.56 -7.65
CA ILE A 63 -0.75 4.41 -6.69
C ILE A 63 -0.31 3.59 -5.48
N SER A 64 -1.21 2.78 -4.91
CA SER A 64 -0.89 1.92 -3.77
C SER A 64 0.24 0.94 -4.09
N GLN A 65 0.18 0.26 -5.25
CA GLN A 65 1.24 -0.66 -5.68
C GLN A 65 2.58 0.03 -5.91
N CYS A 66 2.58 1.20 -6.55
CA CYS A 66 3.79 1.99 -6.76
C CYS A 66 4.38 2.47 -5.42
N SER A 67 3.56 2.95 -4.49
CA SER A 67 4.02 3.38 -3.17
C SER A 67 4.63 2.21 -2.37
N PHE A 68 3.98 1.05 -2.35
CA PHE A 68 4.55 -0.15 -1.69
C PHE A 68 5.86 -0.60 -2.37
N GLY A 69 5.91 -0.59 -3.70
CA GLY A 69 7.12 -0.93 -4.45
C GLY A 69 8.28 0.01 -4.14
N LEU A 70 8.02 1.32 -4.06
CA LEU A 70 9.03 2.33 -3.71
C LEU A 70 9.53 2.17 -2.28
N VAL A 71 8.64 1.93 -1.31
CA VAL A 71 9.03 1.66 0.09
C VAL A 71 9.94 0.44 0.16
N PHE A 72 9.58 -0.63 -0.55
CA PHE A 72 10.40 -1.85 -0.58
C PHE A 72 11.76 -1.61 -1.23
N ALA A 73 11.81 -0.92 -2.36
CA ALA A 73 13.07 -0.60 -3.05
C ALA A 73 14.00 0.27 -2.20
N ILE A 74 13.47 1.32 -1.56
CA ILE A 74 14.25 2.19 -0.67
C ILE A 74 14.75 1.39 0.54
N GLY A 75 13.88 0.59 1.15
CA GLY A 75 14.26 -0.29 2.28
C GLY A 75 15.38 -1.27 1.90
N LEU A 76 15.32 -1.86 0.70
CA LEU A 76 16.35 -2.77 0.19
C LEU A 76 17.70 -2.05 0.01
N VAL A 77 17.69 -0.84 -0.59
CA VAL A 77 18.90 -0.04 -0.75
C VAL A 77 19.51 0.31 0.60
N LEU A 78 18.70 0.75 1.57
CA LEU A 78 19.17 1.07 2.92
C LEU A 78 19.76 -0.15 3.63
N LEU A 79 19.16 -1.33 3.43
CA LEU A 79 19.68 -2.58 3.99
C LEU A 79 21.04 -2.94 3.38
N ILE A 80 21.18 -2.85 2.05
CA ILE A 80 22.45 -3.13 1.36
C ILE A 80 23.54 -2.17 1.83
N VAL A 81 23.24 -0.87 1.92
CA VAL A 81 24.18 0.14 2.43
C VAL A 81 24.59 -0.20 3.86
N SER A 82 23.63 -0.49 4.74
CA SER A 82 23.91 -0.84 6.14
C SER A 82 24.81 -2.08 6.27
N VAL A 83 24.56 -3.11 5.46
CA VAL A 83 25.38 -4.34 5.43
C VAL A 83 26.79 -4.06 4.90
N THR A 84 26.93 -3.13 3.96
CA THR A 84 28.23 -2.77 3.35
C THR A 84 29.06 -1.89 4.28
N ASP A 85 28.44 -0.95 5.00
CA ASP A 85 29.10 -0.12 6.03
C ASP A 85 29.56 -0.92 7.26
N THR A 86 28.99 -2.11 7.49
CA THR A 86 29.35 -2.98 8.63
C THR A 86 30.59 -3.85 8.35
N LYS A 87 31.14 -3.83 7.12
CA LYS A 87 32.36 -4.57 6.74
C LYS A 87 33.55 -3.63 6.63
#